data_AF-A0A3M1HVB1-F1
#
_entry.id   AF-A0A3M1HVB1-F1
#
_cell.length_a   1.000
_cell.length_b   1.000
_cell.length_c   1.000
_cell.angle_alpha   90.00
_cell.angle_beta   90.00
_cell.angle_gamma   90.00
#
_symmetry.space_group_name_H-M   'P 1'
#
loop_
_entity.id
_entity.type
_entity.pdbx_description
1 polymer ?
#
loop_
_entity_poly.entity_id
_entity_poly.type
_entity_poly.pdbx_seq_one_letter_code
_entity_poly.pdbx_strand_id
1 'polypeptide(L)'
;GARLFVRGVEGLSAWLGISALVVSLLIVPIATELPEKVNSVLWIRRGKDTLAFGNITGAMVFQGTLIPAIGMLLTPWRLARADALVPACLALAGAGLIAWWAAQKALTPRALLVHFGLYLVYAGFVAFAMA
;
A
#
# COMPACT_ATOMS: atom_id res chain seq x y z
N GLY A 1 -12.91 -13.94 -11.55
CA GLY A 1 -11.89 -13.27 -10.72
C GLY A 1 -12.53 -12.32 -9.73
N ALA A 2 -12.79 -11.08 -10.12
CA ALA A 2 -13.20 -9.99 -9.21
C ALA A 2 -14.37 -10.32 -8.26
N ARG A 3 -15.50 -10.82 -8.76
CA ARG A 3 -16.66 -11.19 -7.90
C ARG A 3 -16.32 -12.27 -6.86
N LEU A 4 -15.48 -13.24 -7.22
CA LEU A 4 -15.04 -14.28 -6.29
C LEU A 4 -14.11 -13.70 -5.23
N PHE A 5 -13.22 -12.78 -5.63
CA PHE A 5 -12.34 -12.06 -4.71
C PHE A 5 -13.14 -11.23 -3.70
N VAL A 6 -14.11 -10.45 -4.16
CA VAL A 6 -15.00 -9.65 -3.29
C VAL A 6 -15.76 -10.55 -2.30
N ARG A 7 -16.34 -11.66 -2.77
CA ARG A 7 -16.98 -12.64 -1.88
C ARG A 7 -16.02 -13.24 -0.85
N GLY A 8 -14.77 -13.47 -1.24
CA GLY A 8 -13.72 -13.93 -0.32
C GLY A 8 -13.41 -12.90 0.77
N VAL A 9 -13.31 -11.61 0.39
CA VAL A 9 -13.13 -10.50 1.34
C VAL A 9 -14.33 -10.37 2.27
N GLU A 10 -15.56 -10.47 1.76
CA GLU A 10 -16.79 -10.44 2.57
C GLU A 10 -16.82 -11.62 3.56
N GLY A 11 -16.54 -12.84 3.10
CA GLY A 11 -16.48 -14.02 3.97
C GLY A 11 -15.39 -13.92 5.04
N LEU A 12 -14.21 -13.41 4.68
CA LEU A 12 -13.12 -13.19 5.63
C LEU A 12 -13.48 -12.10 6.65
N SER A 13 -14.15 -11.03 6.21
CA SER A 13 -14.62 -9.97 7.10
C SER A 13 -15.61 -10.49 8.15
N ALA A 14 -16.56 -11.34 7.72
CA ALA A 14 -17.54 -11.96 8.61
C ALA A 14 -16.88 -12.94 9.59
N TRP A 15 -15.87 -13.69 9.15
CA TRP A 15 -15.14 -14.63 10.00
C TRP A 15 -14.26 -13.91 11.05
N LEU A 16 -13.61 -12.81 10.67
CA LEU A 16 -12.77 -12.00 11.57
C LEU A 16 -13.57 -11.05 12.48
N GLY A 17 -14.85 -10.80 12.17
CA GLY A 17 -15.67 -9.83 12.90
C GLY A 17 -15.24 -8.38 12.71
N ILE A 18 -14.60 -8.05 11.59
CA ILE A 18 -14.15 -6.68 11.24
C ILE A 18 -14.75 -6.26 9.90
N SER A 19 -14.82 -4.95 9.64
CA SER A 19 -15.43 -4.44 8.42
C SER A 19 -14.67 -4.90 7.16
N ALA A 20 -15.41 -5.13 6.06
CA ALA A 20 -14.81 -5.45 4.76
C ALA A 20 -13.85 -4.35 4.28
N LEU A 21 -14.07 -3.10 4.71
CA LEU A 21 -13.17 -1.98 4.46
C LEU A 21 -11.81 -2.18 5.12
N VAL A 22 -11.76 -2.54 6.41
CA VAL A 22 -10.51 -2.82 7.13
C VAL A 22 -9.75 -3.99 6.49
N VAL A 23 -10.45 -5.07 6.12
CA VAL A 23 -9.85 -6.19 5.39
C VAL A 23 -9.26 -5.72 4.06
N SER A 24 -10.00 -4.89 3.32
CA SER A 24 -9.57 -4.36 2.02
C SER A 24 -8.39 -3.39 2.11
N LEU A 25 -8.26 -2.67 3.22
CA LEU A 25 -7.20 -1.67 3.41
C LEU A 25 -5.92 -2.25 4.01
N LEU A 26 -6.01 -3.35 4.77
CA LEU A 26 -4.86 -3.94 5.48
C LEU A 26 -4.42 -5.30 4.94
N ILE A 27 -5.36 -6.21 4.68
CA ILE A 27 -5.04 -7.61 4.34
C ILE A 27 -4.89 -7.78 2.83
N VAL A 28 -5.84 -7.23 2.07
CA VAL A 28 -5.87 -7.34 0.61
C VAL A 28 -4.58 -6.84 -0.05
N PRO A 29 -4.02 -5.65 0.29
CA PRO A 29 -2.81 -5.16 -0.37
C PRO A 29 -1.61 -6.07 -0.12
N ILE A 30 -1.51 -6.69 1.05
CA ILE A 30 -0.45 -7.66 1.35
C ILE A 30 -0.64 -8.89 0.46
N ALA A 31 -1.84 -9.45 0.40
CA ALA A 31 -2.14 -10.66 -0.35
C ALA A 31 -1.91 -10.48 -1.86
N THR A 32 -2.26 -9.32 -2.42
CA THR A 32 -2.13 -9.04 -3.86
C THR A 32 -0.72 -8.66 -4.29
N GLU A 33 0.13 -8.18 -3.38
CA GLU A 33 1.52 -7.79 -3.69
C GLU A 33 2.54 -8.88 -3.36
N LEU A 34 2.20 -9.84 -2.51
CA LEU A 34 3.14 -10.85 -2.01
C LEU A 34 3.83 -11.64 -3.14
N PRO A 35 3.13 -12.15 -4.18
CA PRO A 35 3.77 -12.87 -5.27
C PRO A 35 4.85 -12.03 -5.99
N GLU A 36 4.57 -10.76 -6.23
CA GLU A 36 5.44 -9.80 -6.92
C GLU A 36 6.65 -9.44 -6.05
N LYS A 37 6.47 -9.28 -4.74
CA LYS A 37 7.59 -9.07 -3.81
C LYS A 37 8.51 -10.28 -3.75
N VAL A 38 7.96 -11.49 -3.75
CA VAL A 38 8.75 -12.74 -3.79
C VAL A 38 9.60 -12.81 -5.07
N ASN A 39 9.02 -12.49 -6.23
CA ASN A 39 9.77 -12.44 -7.49
C ASN A 39 10.91 -11.42 -7.46
N SER A 40 10.65 -10.23 -6.91
CA SER A 40 11.63 -9.16 -6.80
C SER A 40 12.82 -9.57 -5.91
N VAL A 41 12.55 -10.23 -4.77
CA VAL A 41 13.59 -10.79 -3.90
C VAL A 41 14.40 -11.88 -4.62
N LEU A 42 13.74 -12.78 -5.35
CA LEU A 42 14.42 -13.85 -6.09
C LEU A 42 15.35 -13.30 -7.19
N TRP A 43 14.94 -12.23 -7.87
CA TRP A 43 15.77 -11.57 -8.88
C TRP A 43 16.98 -10.87 -8.27
N ILE A 44 16.83 -10.16 -7.16
CA ILE A 44 17.96 -9.54 -6.44
C ILE A 44 18.96 -10.62 -6.01
N ARG A 45 18.47 -11.75 -5.47
CA ARG A 45 19.35 -12.89 -5.11
C ARG A 45 20.09 -13.51 -6.29
N ARG A 46 19.63 -13.27 -7.52
CA ARG A 46 20.24 -13.73 -8.77
C ARG A 46 21.06 -12.63 -9.48
N GLY A 47 21.30 -11.49 -8.82
CA GLY A 47 22.03 -10.35 -9.40
C GLY A 47 21.27 -9.62 -10.51
N LYS A 48 19.93 -9.75 -10.57
CA LYS A 48 19.07 -9.12 -11.57
C LYS A 48 18.41 -7.85 -11.02
N ASP A 49 19.23 -6.94 -10.50
CA ASP A 49 18.77 -5.78 -9.74
C ASP A 49 17.93 -4.81 -10.59
N THR A 50 18.34 -4.57 -11.85
CA THR A 50 17.58 -3.72 -12.78
C THR A 50 16.17 -4.26 -13.04
N LEU A 51 16.02 -5.58 -13.15
CA LEU A 51 14.73 -6.21 -13.39
C LEU A 51 13.83 -6.14 -12.14
N ALA A 52 14.41 -6.40 -10.96
CA ALA A 52 13.70 -6.26 -9.70
C ALA A 52 13.24 -4.81 -9.45
N PHE A 53 14.12 -3.84 -9.71
CA PHE A 53 13.79 -2.43 -9.54
C PHE A 53 12.74 -1.96 -10.54
N GLY A 54 12.85 -2.36 -11.81
CA GLY A 54 11.87 -2.03 -12.85
C GLY A 54 10.48 -2.58 -12.52
N ASN A 55 10.40 -3.81 -12.02
CA ASN A 55 9.13 -4.40 -11.60
C ASN A 55 8.48 -3.64 -10.43
N ILE A 56 9.25 -3.36 -9.36
CA ILE A 56 8.73 -2.66 -8.18
C ILE A 56 8.28 -1.24 -8.56
N THR A 57 9.13 -0.48 -9.24
CA THR A 57 8.82 0.91 -9.58
C THR A 57 7.69 1.03 -10.58
N GLY A 58 7.66 0.17 -11.60
CA GLY A 58 6.57 0.11 -12.58
C GLY A 58 5.21 -0.19 -11.92
N ALA A 59 5.16 -1.19 -11.04
CA ALA A 59 3.94 -1.53 -10.30
C ALA A 59 3.45 -0.37 -9.43
N MET A 60 4.34 0.30 -8.69
CA MET A 60 3.98 1.44 -7.84
C MET A 60 3.47 2.64 -8.64
N VAL A 61 4.09 2.96 -9.79
CA VAL A 61 3.61 4.03 -10.68
C VAL A 61 2.22 3.68 -11.22
N PHE A 62 2.03 2.46 -11.72
CA PHE A 62 0.75 2.02 -12.27
C PHE A 62 -0.37 2.05 -11.22
N GLN A 63 -0.11 1.50 -10.04
CA GLN A 63 -1.08 1.44 -8.93
C GLN A 63 -1.34 2.80 -8.30
N GLY A 64 -0.35 3.70 -8.26
CA GLY A 64 -0.51 5.05 -7.72
C GLY A 64 -1.18 6.02 -8.69
N THR A 65 -1.29 5.68 -9.98
CA THR A 65 -1.82 6.59 -11.01
C THR A 65 -3.08 6.04 -11.66
N LEU A 66 -2.96 4.99 -12.48
CA LEU A 66 -4.04 4.56 -13.37
C LEU A 66 -5.26 4.04 -12.60
N ILE A 67 -5.03 3.18 -11.61
CA ILE A 67 -6.13 2.57 -10.85
C ILE A 67 -6.92 3.63 -10.06
N PRO A 68 -6.28 4.53 -9.27
CA PRO A 68 -6.96 5.65 -8.63
C PRO A 68 -7.62 6.60 -9.62
N ALA A 69 -6.99 6.91 -10.76
CA ALA A 69 -7.57 7.79 -11.77
C ALA A 69 -8.90 7.22 -12.32
N ILE A 70 -8.93 5.93 -12.63
CA ILE A 70 -10.16 5.25 -13.06
C ILE A 70 -11.20 5.27 -11.92
N GLY A 71 -10.79 4.99 -10.68
CA GLY A 71 -11.68 5.11 -9.52
C GLY A 71 -12.27 6.51 -9.37
N MET A 72 -11.44 7.55 -9.58
CA MET A 72 -11.83 8.96 -9.53
C MET A 72 -12.85 9.34 -10.60
N LEU A 73 -12.70 8.80 -11.81
CA LEU A 73 -13.63 9.06 -12.91
C LEU A 73 -14.96 8.33 -12.75
N LEU A 74 -14.96 7.15 -12.12
CA LEU A 74 -16.12 6.25 -12.10
C LEU A 74 -16.94 6.30 -10.80
N THR A 75 -16.48 6.99 -9.75
CA THR A 75 -17.16 7.02 -8.45
C THR A 75 -17.18 8.42 -7.84
N PRO A 76 -18.14 8.76 -6.97
CA PRO A 76 -18.14 10.03 -6.24
C PRO A 76 -17.15 10.00 -5.06
N TRP A 77 -16.41 11.10 -4.86
CA TRP A 77 -15.33 11.19 -3.86
C TRP A 77 -15.67 12.14 -2.71
N ARG A 78 -15.30 11.74 -1.50
CA ARG A 78 -15.40 12.55 -0.28
C ARG A 78 -14.05 12.67 0.41
N LEU A 79 -13.15 13.43 -0.22
CA LEU A 79 -11.77 13.63 0.22
C LEU A 79 -11.62 14.44 1.52
N ALA A 80 -12.66 15.17 1.94
CA ALA A 80 -12.61 16.05 3.12
C ALA A 80 -12.76 15.31 4.46
N ARG A 81 -12.95 13.98 4.44
CA ARG A 81 -13.16 13.18 5.64
C ARG A 81 -11.83 12.62 6.15
N ALA A 82 -11.75 12.38 7.46
CA ALA A 82 -10.53 11.90 8.12
C ALA A 82 -10.07 10.52 7.59
N ASP A 83 -11.01 9.68 7.14
CA ASP A 83 -10.76 8.40 6.49
C ASP A 83 -9.93 8.51 5.20
N ALA A 84 -10.02 9.63 4.48
CA ALA A 84 -9.20 9.91 3.30
C ALA A 84 -7.97 10.77 3.64
N LEU A 85 -8.12 11.79 4.49
CA LEU A 85 -7.05 12.74 4.79
C LEU A 85 -5.90 12.13 5.59
N VAL A 86 -6.17 11.28 6.57
CA VAL A 86 -5.12 10.70 7.42
C VAL A 86 -4.19 9.78 6.60
N PRO A 87 -4.70 8.81 5.81
CA PRO A 87 -3.85 8.00 4.93
C PRO A 87 -3.07 8.85 3.92
N ALA A 88 -3.69 9.89 3.35
CA ALA A 88 -3.02 10.79 2.40
C ALA A 88 -1.85 11.54 3.06
N CYS A 89 -2.05 12.11 4.25
CA CYS A 89 -1.01 12.79 5.01
C CYS A 89 0.14 11.84 5.40
N LEU A 90 -0.17 10.61 5.82
CA LEU A 90 0.85 9.61 6.14
C LEU A 90 1.65 9.21 4.90
N ALA A 91 1.00 9.03 3.75
CA ALA A 91 1.66 8.72 2.48
C ALA A 91 2.57 9.87 2.03
N LEU A 92 2.10 11.12 2.10
CA LEU A 92 2.89 12.31 1.77
C LEU A 92 4.07 12.51 2.72
N ALA A 93 3.88 12.29 4.02
CA ALA A 93 4.96 12.33 5.00
C ALA A 93 6.02 11.26 4.71
N GLY A 94 5.61 10.03 4.40
CA GLY A 94 6.51 8.94 4.00
C GLY A 94 7.29 9.26 2.72
N ALA A 95 6.63 9.83 1.71
CA ALA A 95 7.27 10.26 0.46
C ALA A 95 8.26 11.41 0.69
N GLY A 96 7.89 12.41 1.49
CA GLY A 96 8.75 13.53 1.88
C GLY A 96 10.00 13.06 2.63
N LEU A 97 9.86 12.08 3.52
CA LEU A 97 10.98 11.49 4.25
C LEU A 97 11.97 10.76 3.32
N ILE A 98 11.46 10.00 2.33
CA ILE A 98 12.30 9.37 1.31
C ILE A 98 13.02 10.44 0.49
N ALA A 99 12.30 11.46 0.02
CA ALA A 99 12.87 12.53 -0.78
C ALA A 99 13.97 13.30 -0.02
N TRP A 100 13.73 13.56 1.27
CA TRP A 100 14.69 14.19 2.18
C TRP A 100 15.97 13.35 2.32
N TRP A 101 15.86 12.05 2.62
CA TRP A 101 17.05 11.19 2.72
C TRP A 101 17.76 11.00 1.39
N ALA A 102 17.03 10.94 0.28
CA ALA A 102 17.62 10.89 -1.05
C ALA A 102 18.41 12.17 -1.36
N ALA A 103 17.87 13.35 -1.03
CA ALA A 103 18.55 14.64 -1.19
C ALA A 103 19.85 14.72 -0.38
N GLN A 104 19.87 14.10 0.80
CA GLN A 104 21.07 14.02 1.64
C GLN A 104 22.01 12.85 1.28
N LYS A 105 21.71 12.07 0.24
CA LYS A 105 22.42 10.82 -0.11
C LYS A 105 22.52 9.82 1.05
N ALA A 106 21.55 9.86 1.96
CA ALA A 106 21.48 9.06 3.18
C ALA A 106 20.43 7.93 3.10
N LEU A 107 20.04 7.53 1.88
CA LEU A 107 19.07 6.47 1.66
C LEU A 107 19.71 5.12 2.02
N THR A 108 19.43 4.63 3.24
CA THR A 108 19.94 3.37 3.74
C THR A 108 18.79 2.41 4.11
N PRO A 109 19.02 1.08 4.09
CA PRO A 109 17.99 0.12 4.49
C PRO A 109 17.43 0.38 5.90
N ARG A 110 18.28 0.84 6.83
CA ARG A 110 17.87 1.18 8.20
C ARG A 110 16.96 2.41 8.23
N ALA A 111 17.24 3.43 7.43
CA ALA A 111 16.38 4.59 7.31
C ALA A 111 14.98 4.20 6.80
N LEU A 112 14.93 3.29 5.81
CA LEU A 112 13.66 2.77 5.28
C LEU A 112 12.82 1.99 6.31
N LEU A 113 13.41 1.48 7.40
CA LEU A 113 12.65 0.81 8.46
C LEU A 113 11.72 1.77 9.21
N VAL A 114 11.98 3.08 9.18
CA VAL A 114 11.08 4.09 9.79
C VAL A 114 9.70 4.07 9.15
N HIS A 115 9.61 3.73 7.86
CA HIS A 115 8.32 3.58 7.16
C HIS A 115 7.45 2.47 7.73
N PHE A 116 8.04 1.47 8.40
CA PHE A 116 7.28 0.47 9.14
C PHE A 116 6.50 1.13 10.29
N GLY A 117 7.09 2.11 10.98
CA GLY A 117 6.40 2.89 12.01
C GLY A 117 5.21 3.67 11.44
N LEU A 118 5.39 4.33 10.29
CA LEU A 118 4.29 5.02 9.59
C LEU A 118 3.18 4.05 9.18
N TYR A 119 3.54 2.85 8.72
CA TYR A 119 2.57 1.81 8.40
C TYR A 119 1.82 1.30 9.64
N LEU A 120 2.48 1.14 10.78
CA LEU A 120 1.81 0.76 12.03
C LEU A 120 0.82 1.83 12.50
N VAL A 121 1.16 3.11 12.35
CA VAL A 121 0.24 4.23 12.63
C VAL A 121 -0.96 4.18 11.70
N TYR A 122 -0.75 3.96 10.40
CA TYR A 122 -1.83 3.76 9.44
C TYR A 122 -2.71 2.55 9.79
N ALA A 123 -2.11 1.40 10.11
CA ALA A 123 -2.83 0.19 10.46
C ALA A 123 -3.66 0.35 11.73
N GLY A 124 -3.10 1.00 12.75
CA GLY A 124 -3.83 1.33 13.98
C GLY A 124 -4.98 2.30 13.74
N PHE A 125 -4.78 3.32 12.91
CA PHE A 125 -5.84 4.24 12.51
C PHE A 125 -6.98 3.51 11.79
N VAL A 126 -6.67 2.67 10.79
CA VAL A 126 -7.68 1.89 10.06
C VAL A 126 -8.40 0.93 11.01
N ALA A 127 -7.68 0.22 11.87
CA ALA A 127 -8.27 -0.74 12.79
C ALA A 127 -9.16 -0.12 13.88
N PHE A 128 -8.93 1.14 14.27
CA PHE A 128 -9.71 1.79 15.34
C PHE A 128 -10.76 2.79 14.81
N ALA A 129 -10.43 3.55 13.76
CA ALA A 129 -11.31 4.58 13.22
C ALA A 129 -12.24 4.07 12.11
N MET A 130 -12.00 2.88 11.56
CA MET A 130 -12.78 2.30 10.46
C MET A 130 -13.31 0.87 10.71
N ALA A 131 -13.07 0.31 11.90
CA ALA A 131 -13.70 -0.93 12.35
C ALA A 131 -15.11 -0.64 12.86
#